data_AF-A0A2V5P8V3-F1
#
_entry.id   AF-A0A2V5P8V3-F1
#
_cell.length_a   1.000
_cell.length_b   1.000
_cell.length_c   1.000
_cell.angle_alpha   90.00
_cell.angle_beta   90.00
_cell.angle_gamma   90.00
#
_symmetry.space_group_name_H-M   'P 1'
#
loop_
_entity.id
_entity.type
_entity.pdbx_description
1 polymer ?
#
loop_
_entity_poly.entity_id
_entity_poly.type
_entity_poly.pdbx_seq_one_letter_code
_entity_poly.pdbx_strand_id
1 'polypeptide(L)'
;MTVVPRRDSVLVLGLLLLFFTAPASNAAGEDWPQFLGPRANGISRETGLLDKWPTNGPPVVWEKKIGTGYSAPSVREGLLVLHHRLGEEEIVECFDADTGKPRWRYAYPSHFIDPYGYNNGPRSTPLLTEDRCY
;
A
#
# COMPACT_ATOMS: atom_id res chain seq x y z
N MET A 1 -26.68 43.00 -64.49
CA MET A 1 -25.35 43.29 -63.90
C MET A 1 -25.52 43.25 -62.39
N THR A 2 -24.87 42.28 -61.76
CA THR A 2 -25.18 41.71 -60.45
C THR A 2 -24.64 42.53 -59.28
N VAL A 3 -25.49 42.73 -58.27
CA VAL A 3 -25.17 43.30 -56.96
C VAL A 3 -24.39 42.27 -56.14
N VAL A 4 -23.24 42.65 -55.56
CA VAL A 4 -22.47 41.84 -54.60
C VAL A 4 -22.63 42.47 -53.21
N PRO A 5 -23.17 41.77 -52.19
CA PRO A 5 -23.31 42.30 -50.85
C PRO A 5 -22.04 42.09 -50.00
N ARG A 6 -21.83 43.01 -49.06
CA ARG A 6 -20.76 43.04 -48.05
C ARG A 6 -20.92 41.87 -47.07
N ARG A 7 -19.81 41.23 -46.71
CA ARG A 7 -19.73 40.20 -45.66
C ARG A 7 -19.51 40.87 -44.31
N ASP A 8 -20.52 40.79 -43.44
CA ASP A 8 -20.39 41.10 -42.03
C ASP A 8 -19.77 39.88 -41.32
N SER A 9 -18.57 40.05 -40.77
CA SER A 9 -17.89 39.02 -39.98
C SER A 9 -18.38 39.07 -38.54
N VAL A 10 -19.29 38.16 -38.18
CA VAL A 10 -19.65 37.88 -36.78
C VAL A 10 -18.55 37.02 -36.16
N LEU A 11 -17.75 37.60 -35.26
CA LEU A 11 -16.81 36.88 -34.41
C LEU A 11 -17.60 36.18 -33.29
N VAL A 12 -17.77 34.87 -33.41
CA VAL A 12 -18.29 34.01 -32.33
C VAL A 12 -17.15 33.75 -31.36
N LEU A 13 -17.17 34.42 -30.21
CA LEU A 13 -16.21 34.20 -29.12
C LEU A 13 -16.62 32.94 -28.35
N GLY A 14 -15.99 31.80 -28.67
CA GLY A 14 -16.21 30.53 -27.97
C GLY A 14 -15.61 30.57 -26.55
N LEU A 15 -16.47 30.47 -25.54
CA LEU A 15 -16.06 30.34 -24.13
C LEU A 15 -15.53 28.90 -23.89
N LEU A 16 -14.21 28.75 -23.77
CA LEU A 16 -13.60 27.48 -23.37
C LEU A 16 -13.87 27.24 -21.88
N LEU A 17 -14.83 26.38 -21.57
CA LEU A 17 -15.02 25.82 -20.23
C LEU A 17 -13.90 24.81 -19.96
N LEU A 18 -12.85 25.25 -19.26
CA LEU A 18 -11.84 24.37 -18.65
C LEU A 18 -12.51 23.60 -17.51
N PHE A 19 -12.96 22.37 -17.80
CA PHE A 19 -13.31 21.42 -16.76
C PHE A 19 -12.05 21.03 -16.00
N PHE A 20 -11.82 21.66 -14.84
CA PHE A 20 -10.86 21.18 -13.85
C PHE A 20 -11.44 19.88 -13.26
N THR A 21 -11.14 18.74 -13.88
CA THR A 21 -11.34 17.44 -13.23
C THR A 21 -10.34 17.35 -12.10
N ALA A 22 -10.77 17.66 -10.88
CA ALA A 22 -10.01 17.35 -9.69
C ALA A 22 -9.69 15.84 -9.70
N PRO A 23 -8.44 15.42 -9.51
CA PRO A 23 -8.15 14.00 -9.37
C PRO A 23 -8.99 13.47 -8.20
N ALA A 24 -9.72 12.39 -8.43
CA ALA A 24 -10.36 11.67 -7.34
C ALA A 24 -9.25 11.33 -6.34
N SER A 25 -9.32 11.87 -5.12
CA SER A 25 -8.45 11.38 -4.06
C SER A 25 -8.89 9.95 -3.80
N ASN A 26 -8.17 8.98 -4.36
CA ASN A 26 -8.09 7.68 -3.72
C ASN A 26 -7.68 8.03 -2.28
N ALA A 27 -8.56 7.80 -1.32
CA ALA A 27 -8.20 7.98 0.07
C ALA A 27 -7.01 7.04 0.31
N ALA A 28 -5.81 7.59 0.35
CA ALA A 28 -4.61 6.83 0.64
C ALA A 28 -4.81 6.27 2.04
N GLY A 29 -4.63 4.96 2.21
CA GLY A 29 -4.64 4.34 3.53
C GLY A 29 -3.62 5.02 4.45
N GLU A 30 -3.84 4.94 5.75
CA GLU A 30 -2.89 5.50 6.71
C GLU A 30 -1.65 4.60 6.80
N ASP A 31 -0.46 5.19 6.77
CA ASP A 31 0.77 4.45 7.01
C ASP A 31 0.72 3.73 8.36
N TRP A 32 1.21 2.48 8.37
CA TRP A 32 1.32 1.63 9.54
C TRP A 32 2.78 1.20 9.77
N PRO A 33 3.67 2.15 10.13
CA PRO A 33 5.12 1.94 10.02
C PRO A 33 5.71 1.05 11.11
N GLN A 34 4.95 0.69 12.15
CA GLN A 34 5.46 -0.01 13.32
C GLN A 34 4.39 -0.88 13.98
N PHE A 35 4.82 -1.72 14.93
CA PHE A 35 3.91 -2.50 15.76
C PHE A 35 2.86 -1.61 16.44
N LEU A 36 1.58 -2.02 16.37
CA LEU A 36 0.43 -1.25 16.84
C LEU A 36 0.21 0.10 16.15
N GLY A 37 0.85 0.33 15.00
CA GLY A 37 0.55 1.43 14.10
C GLY A 37 1.20 2.76 14.46
N PRO A 38 0.87 3.84 13.73
CA PRO A 38 1.56 5.12 13.82
C PRO A 38 1.45 5.77 15.21
N ARG A 39 0.48 5.34 16.02
CA ARG A 39 0.23 5.82 17.39
C ARG A 39 0.48 4.77 18.47
N ALA A 40 1.02 3.60 18.09
CA ALA A 40 1.30 2.47 18.99
C ALA A 40 0.10 2.03 19.86
N ASN A 41 -1.13 2.14 19.32
CA ASN A 41 -2.36 1.84 20.04
C ASN A 41 -3.26 0.81 19.35
N GLY A 42 -2.86 0.29 18.19
CA GLY A 42 -3.58 -0.73 17.45
C GLY A 42 -4.85 -0.25 16.75
N ILE A 43 -5.04 1.06 16.60
CA ILE A 43 -6.28 1.65 16.06
C ILE A 43 -6.02 2.27 14.68
N SER A 44 -6.74 1.78 13.67
CA SER A 44 -6.88 2.45 12.37
C SER A 44 -7.90 3.58 12.46
N ARG A 45 -7.62 4.69 11.78
CA ARG A 45 -8.55 5.83 11.61
C ARG A 45 -9.30 5.78 10.28
N GLU A 46 -9.06 4.76 9.47
CA GLU A 46 -9.73 4.60 8.19
C GLU A 46 -11.23 4.42 8.38
N THR A 47 -11.99 5.03 7.47
CA THR A 47 -13.46 5.03 7.48
C THR A 47 -13.98 4.52 6.13
N GLY A 48 -15.28 4.24 6.04
CA GLY A 48 -15.87 3.70 4.81
C GLY A 48 -15.55 2.22 4.60
N LEU A 49 -15.15 1.53 5.67
CA LEU A 49 -15.00 0.08 5.69
C LEU A 49 -16.36 -0.60 5.55
N LEU A 50 -16.35 -1.82 5.02
CA LEU A 50 -17.56 -2.63 4.89
C LEU A 50 -18.07 -3.05 6.28
N ASP A 51 -19.27 -2.63 6.65
CA ASP A 51 -19.95 -3.10 7.86
C ASP A 51 -20.33 -4.59 7.78
N LYS A 52 -20.52 -5.10 6.55
CA LYS A 52 -20.84 -6.50 6.25
C LYS A 52 -20.08 -6.95 5.03
N TRP A 53 -19.44 -8.11 5.13
CA TRP A 53 -18.78 -8.73 3.98
C TRP A 53 -19.82 -9.33 3.02
N PRO A 54 -19.53 -9.32 1.71
CA PRO A 54 -20.27 -10.12 0.74
C PRO A 54 -20.23 -11.61 1.12
N THR A 55 -21.19 -12.40 0.61
CA THR A 55 -21.24 -13.86 0.83
C THR A 55 -19.92 -14.56 0.49
N ASN A 56 -19.22 -14.08 -0.54
CA ASN A 56 -17.94 -14.64 -1.00
C ASN A 56 -16.71 -13.91 -0.41
N GLY A 57 -16.91 -13.02 0.57
CA GLY A 57 -15.86 -12.17 1.12
C GLY A 57 -15.51 -10.96 0.24
N PRO A 58 -14.64 -10.07 0.74
CA PRO A 58 -14.05 -9.01 -0.07
C PRO A 58 -13.14 -9.61 -1.16
N PRO A 59 -12.96 -8.93 -2.30
CA PRO A 59 -12.04 -9.40 -3.33
C PRO A 59 -10.60 -9.43 -2.80
N VAL A 60 -9.91 -10.54 -3.04
CA VAL A 60 -8.47 -10.66 -2.76
C VAL A 60 -7.72 -9.84 -3.81
N VAL A 61 -6.96 -8.84 -3.35
CA VAL A 61 -6.13 -8.00 -4.25
C VAL A 61 -4.85 -8.73 -4.63
N TRP A 62 -4.16 -9.30 -3.65
CA TRP A 62 -3.01 -10.18 -3.83
C TRP A 62 -2.78 -11.04 -2.58
N GLU A 63 -2.05 -12.13 -2.74
CA GLU A 63 -1.63 -12.99 -1.64
C GLU A 63 -0.18 -13.43 -1.84
N LYS A 64 0.51 -13.74 -0.74
CA LYS A 64 1.87 -14.26 -0.78
C LYS A 64 2.06 -15.31 0.31
N LYS A 65 2.62 -16.46 -0.09
CA LYS A 65 3.09 -17.47 0.86
C LYS A 65 4.37 -16.99 1.53
N ILE A 66 4.34 -16.94 2.86
CA ILE A 66 5.48 -16.55 3.69
C ILE A 66 6.00 -17.75 4.49
N GLY A 67 7.14 -17.54 5.14
CA GLY A 67 7.76 -18.51 6.03
C GLY A 67 7.17 -18.49 7.44
N THR A 68 7.94 -18.99 8.41
CA THR A 68 7.55 -19.02 9.82
C THR A 68 7.84 -17.69 10.51
N GLY A 69 7.04 -17.33 11.51
CA GLY A 69 7.25 -16.14 12.34
C GLY A 69 5.93 -15.57 12.85
N TYR A 70 6.05 -14.49 13.61
CA TYR A 70 4.93 -13.76 14.21
C TYR A 70 5.02 -12.24 13.97
N SER A 71 5.94 -11.79 13.11
CA SER A 71 6.02 -10.38 12.70
C SER A 71 4.71 -9.94 12.07
N ALA A 72 4.19 -8.78 12.48
CA ALA A 72 3.23 -8.06 11.66
C ALA A 72 3.96 -7.43 10.45
N PRO A 73 3.25 -7.20 9.34
CA PRO A 73 3.77 -6.34 8.28
C PRO A 73 3.74 -4.86 8.73
N SER A 74 4.70 -4.08 8.26
CA SER A 74 4.71 -2.62 8.39
C SER A 74 4.56 -1.98 7.03
N VAL A 75 3.76 -0.91 6.95
CA VAL A 75 3.44 -0.22 5.69
C VAL A 75 3.80 1.25 5.81
N ARG A 76 4.51 1.78 4.81
CA ARG A 76 4.81 3.21 4.68
C ARG A 76 4.93 3.60 3.22
N GLU A 77 4.25 4.65 2.79
CA GLU A 77 4.38 5.25 1.45
C GLU A 77 4.23 4.21 0.31
N GLY A 78 3.25 3.31 0.44
CA GLY A 78 2.99 2.25 -0.54
C GLY A 78 4.00 1.09 -0.53
N LEU A 79 4.90 1.05 0.45
CA LEU A 79 5.81 -0.08 0.67
C LEU A 79 5.33 -0.90 1.87
N LEU A 80 5.26 -2.22 1.70
CA LEU A 80 5.03 -3.19 2.77
C LEU A 80 6.34 -3.91 3.07
N VAL A 81 6.73 -4.00 4.34
CA VAL A 81 7.91 -4.74 4.79
C VAL A 81 7.50 -5.81 5.79
N LEU A 82 8.04 -7.01 5.64
CA LEU A 82 7.76 -8.16 6.49
C LEU A 82 9.06 -8.85 6.93
N HIS A 83 9.09 -9.33 8.18
CA HIS A 83 10.15 -10.16 8.71
C HIS A 83 9.65 -11.58 8.97
N HIS A 84 10.25 -12.59 8.32
CA HIS A 84 9.85 -13.99 8.48
C HIS A 84 11.06 -14.92 8.28
N ARG A 85 10.92 -16.21 8.58
CA ARG A 85 11.98 -17.20 8.41
C ARG A 85 11.62 -18.26 7.38
N LEU A 86 12.52 -18.56 6.47
CA LEU A 86 12.38 -19.66 5.50
C LEU A 86 13.58 -20.60 5.63
N GLY A 87 13.32 -21.83 6.10
CA GLY A 87 14.41 -22.77 6.40
C GLY A 87 15.34 -22.22 7.48
N GLU A 88 16.62 -22.08 7.15
CA GLU A 88 17.66 -21.57 8.06
C GLU A 88 17.96 -20.08 7.88
N GLU A 89 17.12 -19.33 7.14
CA GLU A 89 17.30 -17.89 6.93
C GLU A 89 16.16 -17.08 7.53
N GLU A 90 16.49 -16.07 8.32
CA GLU A 90 15.59 -14.95 8.60
C GLU A 90 15.68 -13.94 7.46
N ILE A 91 14.51 -13.45 7.02
CA ILE A 91 14.31 -12.67 5.80
C ILE A 91 13.49 -11.45 6.15
N VAL A 92 14.05 -10.27 5.89
CA VAL A 92 13.32 -9.01 5.83
C VAL A 92 13.12 -8.70 4.34
N GLU A 93 11.88 -8.63 3.89
CA GLU A 93 11.58 -8.35 2.47
C GLU A 93 10.49 -7.31 2.30
N CYS A 94 10.61 -6.54 1.21
CA CYS A 94 9.75 -5.42 0.90
C CYS A 94 9.02 -5.63 -0.42
N PHE A 95 7.77 -5.18 -0.43
CA PHE A 95 6.84 -5.25 -1.53
C PHE A 95 6.21 -3.90 -1.79
N ASP A 96 5.77 -3.71 -3.02
CA ASP A 96 4.71 -2.77 -3.33
C ASP A 96 3.42 -3.21 -2.61
N ALA A 97 2.85 -2.34 -1.78
CA ALA A 97 1.74 -2.68 -0.89
C ALA A 97 0.44 -3.00 -1.65
N ASP A 98 0.24 -2.38 -2.81
CA ASP A 98 -0.99 -2.54 -3.60
C ASP A 98 -0.96 -3.77 -4.50
N THR A 99 0.24 -4.22 -4.91
CA THR A 99 0.40 -5.29 -5.91
C THR A 99 1.13 -6.52 -5.41
N GLY A 100 1.80 -6.45 -4.25
CA GLY A 100 2.65 -7.52 -3.75
C GLY A 100 3.94 -7.72 -4.55
N LYS A 101 4.29 -6.81 -5.47
CA LYS A 101 5.50 -6.92 -6.30
C LYS A 101 6.75 -6.74 -5.43
N PRO A 102 7.74 -7.66 -5.49
CA PRO A 102 8.95 -7.56 -4.69
C PRO A 102 9.77 -6.32 -5.08
N ARG A 103 10.32 -5.65 -4.06
CA ARG A 103 11.18 -4.46 -4.22
C ARG A 103 12.61 -4.75 -3.79
N TRP A 104 12.78 -5.31 -2.60
CA TRP A 104 14.07 -5.75 -2.09
C TRP A 104 13.90 -6.88 -1.08
N ARG A 105 15.00 -7.61 -0.84
CA ARG A 105 15.08 -8.70 0.12
C ARG A 105 16.44 -8.65 0.80
N TYR A 106 16.44 -8.78 2.12
CA TYR A 106 17.63 -8.99 2.93
C TYR A 106 17.45 -10.30 3.70
N ALA A 107 18.44 -11.18 3.66
CA ALA A 107 18.38 -12.48 4.31
C ALA A 107 19.67 -12.74 5.08
N TYR A 108 19.56 -13.40 6.22
CA TYR A 108 20.68 -13.77 7.07
C TYR A 108 20.43 -15.12 7.76
N PRO A 109 21.47 -15.92 8.02
CA PRO A 109 21.30 -17.21 8.66
C PRO A 109 20.76 -17.05 10.09
N SER A 110 19.84 -17.93 10.48
CA SER A 110 19.30 -18.03 11.83
C SER A 110 19.34 -19.48 12.30
N HIS A 111 19.97 -19.69 13.44
CA HIS A 111 19.98 -20.97 14.16
C HIS A 111 19.07 -20.95 15.38
N PHE A 112 18.17 -19.96 15.46
CA PHE A 112 17.24 -19.87 16.58
C PHE A 112 16.34 -21.11 16.63
N ILE A 113 16.18 -21.65 17.82
CA ILE A 113 15.24 -22.73 18.10
C ILE A 113 14.39 -22.26 19.27
N ASP A 114 13.07 -22.24 19.07
CA ASP A 114 12.15 -21.87 20.12
C ASP A 114 12.19 -22.93 21.23
N PRO A 115 12.50 -22.56 22.49
CA PRO A 115 12.66 -23.53 23.57
C PRO A 115 11.36 -24.29 23.90
N TYR A 116 10.22 -23.77 23.46
CA TYR A 116 8.90 -24.38 23.63
C TYR A 116 8.39 -25.10 22.37
N GLY A 117 9.15 -25.06 21.27
CA GLY A 117 8.84 -25.79 20.04
C GLY A 117 7.66 -25.23 19.24
N TYR A 118 7.23 -23.97 19.46
CA TYR A 118 6.12 -23.39 18.72
C TYR A 118 6.53 -22.92 17.32
N ASN A 119 7.52 -22.05 17.23
CA ASN A 119 7.93 -21.45 15.97
C ASN A 119 9.32 -20.80 16.06
N ASN A 120 10.19 -21.16 15.13
CA ASN A 120 11.58 -20.68 15.09
C ASN A 120 11.78 -19.36 14.32
N GLY A 121 10.69 -18.72 13.89
CA GLY A 121 10.73 -17.47 13.14
C GLY A 121 10.70 -16.22 14.04
N PRO A 122 10.96 -15.05 13.45
CA PRO A 122 11.06 -13.80 14.18
C PRO A 122 9.73 -13.35 14.76
N ARG A 123 9.80 -12.61 15.87
CA ARG A 123 8.65 -11.99 16.55
C ARG A 123 8.63 -10.46 16.39
N SER A 124 9.74 -9.86 15.96
CA SER A 124 9.85 -8.41 15.78
C SER A 124 9.16 -7.96 14.50
N THR A 125 8.32 -6.93 14.63
CA THR A 125 7.72 -6.20 13.52
C THR A 125 8.68 -5.11 13.07
N PRO A 126 8.98 -4.97 11.76
CA PRO A 126 9.85 -3.90 11.25
C PRO A 126 9.38 -2.50 11.68
N LEU A 127 10.32 -1.62 12.03
CA LEU A 127 10.07 -0.19 12.23
C LEU A 127 10.52 0.59 11.00
N LEU A 128 9.58 1.26 10.34
CA LEU A 128 9.81 2.04 9.13
C LEU A 128 9.87 3.54 9.44
N THR A 129 11.06 4.09 9.30
CA THR A 129 11.27 5.54 9.22
C THR A 129 11.19 5.99 7.76
N GLU A 130 11.43 7.27 7.48
CA GLU A 130 11.44 7.79 6.10
C GLU A 130 12.54 7.15 5.24
N ASP A 131 13.70 6.87 5.83
CA ASP A 131 14.89 6.43 5.11
C ASP A 131 15.41 5.05 5.53
N ARG A 132 14.86 4.45 6.60
CA ARG A 132 15.38 3.22 7.20
C ARG A 132 14.31 2.24 7.67
N CYS A 133 14.66 0.97 7.58
CA CYS A 133 13.96 -0.16 8.19
C CYS A 133 14.82 -0.69 9.35
N TYR A 134 14.22 -0.88 10.53
CA TYR A 134 14.83 -1.49 11.72
C TYR A 134 14.11 -2.76 12.15
#